data_AF-A0A963Z1S5-F1
#
_entry.id   AF-A0A963Z1S5-F1
#
_cell.length_a   1.000
_cell.length_b   1.000
_cell.length_c   1.000
_cell.angle_alpha   90.00
_cell.angle_beta   90.00
_cell.angle_gamma   90.00
#
_symmetry.space_group_name_H-M   'P 1'
#
loop_
_entity.id
_entity.type
_entity.pdbx_description
1 polymer ?
#
loop_
_entity_poly.entity_id
_entity_poly.type
_entity_poly.pdbx_seq_one_letter_code
_entity_poly.pdbx_strand_id
1 'polypeptide(L)'
;MRWLSLATAGLLTVVLAHQAEAATPRSIAALLGASVGYFTAESKICGWNLDEQIHKVYARDFVVIGMTDEQQSDAWAKAKTHEAKLMNLPEKAMTPMKAKICSSADHADLLYTIGE
;
A
#
# COMPACT_ATOMS: atom_id res chain seq x y z
N MET A 1 -54.53 -38.23 -5.87
CA MET A 1 -53.09 -38.40 -6.18
C MET A 1 -52.52 -37.04 -6.57
N ARG A 2 -51.38 -36.66 -5.95
CA ARG A 2 -50.27 -35.78 -6.44
C ARG A 2 -50.65 -34.40 -7.04
N TRP A 3 -50.57 -33.30 -6.29
CA TRP A 3 -49.37 -32.46 -6.06
C TRP A 3 -48.67 -31.98 -7.35
N LEU A 4 -48.74 -30.65 -7.60
CA LEU A 4 -47.58 -29.84 -7.98
C LEU A 4 -47.89 -28.34 -7.80
N SER A 5 -47.30 -27.81 -6.73
CA SER A 5 -47.13 -26.40 -6.39
C SER A 5 -46.19 -25.69 -7.37
N LEU A 6 -46.24 -24.35 -7.40
CA LEU A 6 -45.10 -23.40 -7.40
C LEU A 6 -45.62 -22.05 -7.92
N ALA A 7 -46.19 -21.20 -7.05
CA ALA A 7 -45.43 -20.22 -6.27
C ALA A 7 -44.65 -19.22 -7.16
N THR A 8 -45.37 -18.44 -7.97
CA THR A 8 -44.90 -17.18 -8.55
C THR A 8 -45.22 -16.02 -7.60
N ALA A 9 -44.61 -16.03 -6.42
CA ALA A 9 -44.70 -14.92 -5.47
C ALA A 9 -43.35 -14.74 -4.78
N GLY A 10 -42.72 -13.60 -5.04
CA GLY A 10 -41.42 -13.22 -4.47
C GLY A 10 -40.26 -13.74 -5.34
N LEU A 11 -39.34 -12.93 -5.84
CA LEU A 11 -38.76 -11.75 -5.25
C LEU A 11 -38.51 -10.71 -6.36
N LEU A 12 -39.32 -9.66 -6.38
CA LEU A 12 -38.81 -8.32 -6.67
C LEU A 12 -37.97 -7.90 -5.45
N THR A 13 -36.81 -8.53 -5.22
CA THR A 13 -35.79 -7.93 -4.36
C THR A 13 -35.11 -6.86 -5.17
N VAL A 14 -35.69 -5.66 -5.03
CA VAL A 14 -35.01 -4.38 -5.01
C VAL A 14 -33.50 -4.58 -4.94
N VAL A 15 -32.86 -4.19 -6.03
CA VAL A 15 -31.44 -3.93 -6.16
C VAL A 15 -31.07 -2.96 -5.04
N LEU A 16 -30.68 -3.52 -3.89
CA LEU A 16 -29.81 -2.85 -2.94
C LEU A 16 -28.45 -2.83 -3.61
N ALA A 17 -28.28 -1.89 -4.54
CA ALA A 17 -26.99 -1.27 -4.80
C ALA A 17 -26.58 -0.58 -3.49
N HIS A 18 -26.16 -1.37 -2.51
CA HIS A 18 -25.19 -0.88 -1.55
C HIS A 18 -24.01 -0.46 -2.40
N GLN A 19 -23.71 0.84 -2.36
CA GLN A 19 -22.45 1.40 -2.77
C GLN A 19 -21.36 0.68 -1.96
N ALA A 20 -20.96 -0.50 -2.42
CA ALA A 20 -19.66 -1.03 -2.09
C ALA A 20 -18.72 -0.09 -2.84
N GLU A 21 -18.32 1.00 -2.17
CA GLU A 21 -16.99 1.56 -2.41
C GLU A 21 -16.07 0.37 -2.36
N ALA A 22 -15.69 -0.11 -3.54
CA ALA A 22 -15.00 -1.36 -3.67
C ALA A 22 -13.65 -1.14 -3.02
N ALA A 23 -13.51 -1.62 -1.78
CA ALA A 23 -12.28 -1.54 -1.01
C ALA A 23 -11.12 -1.89 -1.94
N THR A 24 -10.06 -1.07 -1.90
CA THR A 24 -8.90 -1.26 -2.77
C THR A 24 -8.50 -2.75 -2.80
N PRO A 25 -8.31 -3.36 -3.99
CA PRO A 25 -7.92 -4.76 -4.07
C PRO A 25 -6.74 -5.06 -3.14
N ARG A 26 -6.84 -6.13 -2.35
CA ARG A 26 -5.80 -6.48 -1.34
C ARG A 26 -4.39 -6.58 -1.92
N SER A 27 -4.26 -6.96 -3.19
CA SER A 27 -2.98 -6.98 -3.91
C SER A 27 -2.37 -5.59 -4.07
N ILE A 28 -3.18 -4.58 -4.37
CA ILE A 28 -2.75 -3.18 -4.50
C ILE A 28 -2.32 -2.65 -3.13
N ALA A 29 -3.15 -2.83 -2.09
CA ALA A 29 -2.80 -2.47 -0.71
C ALA A 29 -1.47 -3.12 -0.24
N ALA A 30 -1.25 -4.39 -0.59
CA ALA A 30 -0.02 -5.09 -0.27
C ALA A 30 1.21 -4.52 -0.98
N LEU A 31 1.09 -4.21 -2.28
CA LEU A 31 2.16 -3.62 -3.08
C LEU A 31 2.51 -2.21 -2.58
N LEU A 32 1.51 -1.42 -2.23
CA LEU A 32 1.70 -0.09 -1.67
C LEU A 32 2.48 -0.15 -0.36
N GLY A 33 2.08 -1.03 0.58
CA GLY A 33 2.83 -1.23 1.82
C GLY A 33 4.30 -1.56 1.59
N ALA A 34 4.61 -2.49 0.68
CA ALA A 34 5.99 -2.83 0.35
C ALA A 34 6.76 -1.65 -0.28
N SER A 35 6.10 -0.85 -1.11
CA SER A 35 6.69 0.33 -1.75
C SER A 35 7.03 1.42 -0.74
N VAL A 36 6.14 1.67 0.23
CA VAL A 36 6.42 2.60 1.33
C VAL A 36 7.65 2.14 2.12
N GLY A 37 7.73 0.86 2.45
CA GLY A 37 8.90 0.30 3.14
C GLY A 37 10.20 0.43 2.33
N TYR A 38 10.13 0.37 1.01
CA TYR A 38 11.27 0.64 0.13
C TYR A 38 11.71 2.11 0.22
N PHE A 39 10.80 3.07 0.04
CA PHE A 39 11.13 4.50 0.09
C PHE A 39 11.66 4.94 1.46
N THR A 40 11.08 4.43 2.55
CA THR A 40 11.58 4.65 3.91
C THR A 40 13.00 4.09 4.08
N ALA A 41 13.25 2.87 3.60
CA ALA A 41 14.59 2.28 3.65
C ALA A 41 15.60 3.07 2.81
N GLU A 42 15.25 3.45 1.58
CA GLU A 42 16.08 4.24 0.69
C GLU A 42 16.48 5.58 1.34
N SER A 43 15.50 6.33 1.85
CA SER A 43 15.73 7.56 2.61
C SER A 43 16.73 7.36 3.76
N LYS A 44 16.60 6.28 4.55
CA LYS A 44 17.52 5.99 5.67
C LYS A 44 18.90 5.54 5.19
N ILE A 45 18.96 4.69 4.18
CA ILE A 45 20.21 4.16 3.61
C ILE A 45 21.06 5.28 3.02
N CYS A 46 20.41 6.27 2.39
CA CYS A 46 21.04 7.41 1.75
C CYS A 46 21.15 8.66 2.65
N GLY A 47 20.51 8.64 3.83
CA GLY A 47 20.63 9.70 4.84
C GLY A 47 19.82 10.96 4.54
N TRP A 48 18.72 10.85 3.80
CA TRP A 48 17.87 11.98 3.41
C TRP A 48 16.84 12.40 4.48
N ASN A 49 16.56 11.54 5.46
CA ASN A 49 15.67 11.81 6.60
C ASN A 49 14.23 12.21 6.22
N LEU A 50 13.66 11.60 5.17
CA LEU A 50 12.32 11.88 4.65
C LEU A 50 11.22 11.02 5.30
N ASP A 51 11.52 10.28 6.38
CA ASP A 51 10.62 9.28 6.98
C ASP A 51 9.24 9.84 7.36
N GLU A 52 9.22 11.02 7.98
CA GLU A 52 7.98 11.68 8.40
C GLU A 52 7.14 12.11 7.20
N GLN A 53 7.79 12.62 6.15
CA GLN A 53 7.13 13.11 4.94
C GLN A 53 6.54 11.94 4.16
N ILE A 54 7.31 10.86 3.98
CA ILE A 54 6.82 9.60 3.39
C ILE A 54 5.59 9.11 4.18
N HIS A 55 5.68 9.04 5.50
CA HIS A 55 4.54 8.56 6.31
C HIS A 55 3.30 9.44 6.15
N LYS A 56 3.47 10.77 6.20
CA LYS A 56 2.38 11.73 6.04
C LYS A 56 1.66 11.60 4.69
N VAL A 57 2.43 11.49 3.61
CA VAL A 57 1.90 11.39 2.24
C VAL A 57 1.14 10.09 2.05
N TYR A 58 1.73 8.95 2.42
CA TYR A 58 1.07 7.66 2.23
C TYR A 58 -0.10 7.43 3.18
N ALA A 59 -0.07 7.98 4.40
CA ALA A 59 -1.24 7.95 5.29
C ALA A 59 -2.44 8.69 4.66
N ARG A 60 -2.20 9.85 4.04
CA ARG A 60 -3.24 10.55 3.26
C ARG A 60 -3.68 9.72 2.06
N ASP A 61 -2.73 9.22 1.28
CA ASP A 61 -3.04 8.57 -0.01
C ASP A 61 -3.78 7.23 0.18
N PHE A 62 -3.49 6.47 1.24
CA PHE A 62 -4.26 5.27 1.57
C PHE A 62 -5.74 5.57 1.82
N VAL A 63 -6.03 6.68 2.50
CA VAL A 63 -7.42 7.14 2.71
C VAL A 63 -8.05 7.56 1.38
N VAL A 64 -7.33 8.35 0.57
CA VAL A 64 -7.83 8.85 -0.72
C VAL A 64 -8.19 7.73 -1.69
N ILE A 65 -7.42 6.64 -1.72
CA ILE A 65 -7.71 5.48 -2.57
C ILE A 65 -8.74 4.51 -1.95
N GLY A 66 -9.29 4.83 -0.77
CA GLY A 66 -10.34 4.04 -0.15
C GLY A 66 -9.85 2.73 0.48
N MET A 67 -8.65 2.72 1.08
CA MET A 67 -8.22 1.59 1.91
C MET A 67 -8.94 1.61 3.25
N THR A 68 -9.47 0.45 3.68
CA THR A 68 -10.03 0.30 5.03
C THR A 68 -8.94 0.36 6.09
N ASP A 69 -9.32 0.59 7.35
CA ASP A 69 -8.38 0.65 8.47
C ASP A 69 -7.54 -0.64 8.60
N GLU A 70 -8.14 -1.82 8.36
CA GLU A 70 -7.38 -3.08 8.36
C GLU A 70 -6.36 -3.13 7.22
N GLN A 71 -6.72 -2.64 6.04
CA GLN A 71 -5.81 -2.61 4.89
C GLN A 71 -4.65 -1.63 5.11
N GLN A 72 -4.93 -0.47 5.74
CA GLN A 72 -3.90 0.49 6.13
C GLN A 72 -2.95 -0.10 7.15
N SER A 73 -3.47 -0.76 8.19
CA SER A 73 -2.68 -1.46 9.20
C SER A 73 -1.79 -2.54 8.57
N ASP A 74 -2.34 -3.37 7.68
CA ASP A 74 -1.59 -4.41 6.95
C ASP A 74 -0.51 -3.81 6.05
N ALA A 75 -0.79 -2.68 5.38
CA ALA A 75 0.18 -2.00 4.54
C ALA A 75 1.35 -1.45 5.36
N TRP A 76 1.08 -0.84 6.52
CA TRP A 76 2.13 -0.37 7.44
C TRP A 76 2.96 -1.51 8.02
N ALA A 77 2.33 -2.63 8.36
CA ALA A 77 3.04 -3.83 8.81
C ALA A 77 3.99 -4.37 7.72
N LYS A 78 3.54 -4.38 6.46
CA LYS A 78 4.35 -4.76 5.30
C LYS A 78 5.47 -3.76 5.02
N ALA A 79 5.20 -2.47 5.13
CA ALA A 79 6.20 -1.41 5.00
C ALA A 79 7.35 -1.62 5.98
N LYS A 80 7.04 -1.77 7.28
CA LYS A 80 8.04 -2.02 8.33
C LYS A 80 8.84 -3.30 8.08
N THR A 81 8.16 -4.37 7.64
CA THR A 81 8.82 -5.65 7.33
C THR A 81 9.78 -5.50 6.15
N HIS A 82 9.36 -4.82 5.09
CA HIS A 82 10.17 -4.62 3.91
C HIS A 82 11.36 -3.68 4.18
N GLU A 83 11.11 -2.59 4.92
CA GLU A 83 12.13 -1.67 5.38
C GLU A 83 13.22 -2.41 6.16
N ALA A 84 12.82 -3.17 7.19
CA ALA A 84 13.74 -3.95 8.00
C ALA A 84 14.53 -4.96 7.16
N LYS A 85 13.91 -5.60 6.16
CA LYS A 85 14.62 -6.53 5.27
C LYS A 85 15.73 -5.84 4.47
N LEU A 86 15.48 -4.64 3.96
CA LEU A 86 16.46 -3.87 3.19
C LEU A 86 17.58 -3.31 4.10
N MET A 87 17.22 -2.78 5.27
CA MET A 87 18.18 -2.25 6.24
C MET A 87 19.12 -3.33 6.80
N ASN A 88 18.67 -4.59 6.84
CA ASN A 88 19.47 -5.73 7.33
C ASN A 88 20.20 -6.49 6.22
N LEU A 89 20.30 -5.94 5.00
CA LEU A 89 21.10 -6.56 3.96
C LEU A 89 22.58 -6.62 4.37
N PRO A 90 23.29 -7.73 4.05
CA PRO A 90 24.71 -7.82 4.32
C PRO A 90 25.47 -6.75 3.52
N GLU A 91 26.60 -6.29 4.04
CA GLU A 91 27.39 -5.20 3.45
C GLU A 91 27.68 -5.41 1.95
N LYS A 92 28.02 -6.64 1.55
CA LYS A 92 28.25 -7.03 0.15
C LYS A 92 27.08 -6.75 -0.80
N ALA A 93 25.85 -6.71 -0.29
CA ALA A 93 24.65 -6.35 -1.04
C ALA A 93 24.27 -4.87 -0.83
N MET A 94 24.54 -4.32 0.35
CA MET A 94 24.26 -2.92 0.70
C MET A 94 25.10 -1.93 -0.12
N THR A 95 26.39 -2.18 -0.30
CA THR A 95 27.30 -1.28 -1.06
C THR A 95 26.85 -1.06 -2.52
N PRO A 96 26.62 -2.10 -3.34
CA PRO A 96 26.13 -1.90 -4.70
C PRO A 96 24.71 -1.33 -4.74
N MET A 97 23.86 -1.62 -3.74
CA MET A 97 22.54 -0.99 -3.62
C MET A 97 22.67 0.52 -3.44
N LYS A 98 23.44 0.98 -2.44
CA LYS A 98 23.72 2.41 -2.19
C LYS A 98 24.25 3.12 -3.43
N ALA A 99 25.20 2.50 -4.13
CA ALA A 99 25.76 3.07 -5.35
C ALA A 99 24.72 3.28 -6.47
N LYS A 100 23.63 2.52 -6.44
CA LYS A 100 22.55 2.60 -7.43
C LYS A 100 21.44 3.58 -7.05
N ILE A 101 21.15 3.76 -5.76
CA ILE A 101 19.96 4.49 -5.28
C ILE A 101 20.28 5.81 -4.57
N CYS A 102 21.54 6.07 -4.19
CA CYS A 102 21.88 7.27 -3.45
C CYS A 102 22.43 8.39 -4.35
N SER A 103 21.86 8.59 -5.53
CA SER A 103 22.20 9.70 -6.41
C SER A 103 21.32 10.94 -6.16
N SER A 104 21.76 12.11 -6.62
CA SER A 104 20.91 13.32 -6.57
C SER A 104 19.66 13.18 -7.43
N ALA A 105 19.70 12.38 -8.50
CA ALA A 105 18.54 12.12 -9.34
C ALA A 105 17.51 11.26 -8.60
N ASP A 106 17.95 10.22 -7.88
CA ASP A 106 17.06 9.38 -7.07
C ASP A 106 16.46 10.16 -5.90
N HIS A 107 17.25 11.05 -5.26
CA HIS A 107 16.73 11.95 -4.24
C HIS A 107 15.61 12.85 -4.78
N ALA A 108 15.82 13.45 -5.96
CA ALA A 108 14.82 14.29 -6.60
C ALA A 108 13.56 13.51 -7.01
N ASP A 109 13.71 12.28 -7.49
CA ASP A 109 12.59 11.39 -7.84
C ASP A 109 11.76 11.02 -6.60
N LEU A 110 12.43 10.74 -5.47
CA LEU A 110 11.74 10.48 -4.21
C LEU A 110 10.99 11.72 -3.70
N LEU A 111 11.61 12.90 -3.75
CA LEU A 111 10.96 14.17 -3.40
C LEU A 111 9.72 14.41 -4.27
N TYR A 112 9.84 14.23 -5.59
CA TYR A 112 8.71 14.33 -6.51
C TYR A 112 7.60 13.32 -6.15
N THR A 113 7.96 12.08 -5.82
CA THR A 113 7.01 11.03 -5.44
C THR A 113 6.25 11.38 -4.16
N ILE A 114 6.90 12.03 -3.19
CA ILE A 114 6.26 12.49 -1.96
C ILE A 114 5.66 13.91 -2.07
N GLY A 115 5.77 14.55 -3.24
CA GLY A 115 5.17 15.84 -3.54
C GLY A 115 5.91 17.06 -2.99
N GLU A 116 7.24 16.99 -2.94
CA GLU A 116 8.16 18.08 -2.53
C GLU A 116 8.98 18.62 -3.72
#